data_AF-A0A7V4ZQP8-F1
#
_entry.id   AF-A0A7V4ZQP8-F1
#
_cell.length_a   1.000
_cell.length_b   1.000
_cell.length_c   1.000
_cell.angle_alpha   90.00
_cell.angle_beta   90.00
_cell.angle_gamma   90.00
#
_symmetry.space_group_name_H-M   'P 1'
#
loop_
_entity.id
_entity.type
_entity.pdbx_description
1 polymer ?
#
loop_
_entity_poly.entity_id
_entity_poly.type
_entity_poly.pdbx_seq_one_letter_code
_entity_poly.pdbx_strand_id
1 'polypeptide(L)'
;MGNNAQYKIKIKLNEKEISIPYPITLFQLKDKFKPDADIIIFNGFPIQSDYTLKDGDEVVLIKKGEKPSPEEFEALMIARHTPGIHNKIKKSVVGIAGLGGLGSTVAVALTRVGIGKLILVDFDIVDPSNLNRQQYFIDQIGMPKVYALKETLLKINPYIKIDTYNEKLNSSNIERIFKYADVIVEAFDRAEEKAMLINAISEKLPDKYIVAASGVAGFGDNNEIKTIRFSSKIFIIGDQKTEARPGVGLMAPRVGIAAHHQANQVLRILLGEET
;
A
#
# COMPACT_ATOMS: atom_id res chain seq x y z
N MET A 1 -8.20 56.59 15.53
CA MET A 1 -8.30 55.19 15.99
C MET A 1 -8.16 54.31 14.76
N GLY A 2 -6.96 53.78 14.53
CA GLY A 2 -6.64 53.04 13.31
C GLY A 2 -7.32 51.68 13.30
N ASN A 3 -8.01 51.38 12.20
CA ASN A 3 -8.62 50.09 11.91
C ASN A 3 -7.48 49.08 11.66
N ASN A 4 -6.96 48.45 12.71
CA ASN A 4 -6.04 47.32 12.57
C ASN A 4 -6.86 46.14 12.05
N ALA A 5 -6.98 46.03 10.72
CA ALA A 5 -7.43 44.81 10.08
C ALA A 5 -6.49 43.69 10.55
N GLN A 6 -7.00 42.79 11.40
CA GLN A 6 -6.26 41.61 11.82
C GLN A 6 -5.83 40.85 10.56
N TYR A 7 -4.53 40.89 10.26
CA TYR A 7 -3.96 40.13 9.17
C TYR A 7 -4.26 38.65 9.42
N LYS A 8 -4.85 37.97 8.43
CA LYS A 8 -5.19 36.55 8.52
C LYS A 8 -4.36 35.79 7.50
N ILE A 9 -3.91 34.61 7.89
CA ILE A 9 -3.30 33.62 7.00
C ILE A 9 -4.29 32.48 6.76
N LYS A 10 -4.19 31.84 5.60
CA LYS A 10 -4.90 30.62 5.28
C LYS A 10 -3.97 29.44 5.52
N ILE A 11 -4.43 28.46 6.28
CA ILE A 11 -3.73 27.20 6.51
C ILE A 11 -4.70 26.03 6.25
N LYS A 12 -4.18 24.81 6.15
CA LYS A 12 -5.00 23.61 6.29
C LYS A 12 -4.85 23.06 7.70
N LEU A 13 -5.97 22.97 8.44
CA LEU A 13 -6.03 22.27 9.71
C LEU A 13 -6.86 21.00 9.55
N ASN A 14 -6.24 19.82 9.75
CA ASN A 14 -6.85 18.51 9.48
C ASN A 14 -7.50 18.48 8.07
N GLU A 15 -6.75 18.86 7.04
CA GLU A 15 -7.16 19.00 5.62
C GLU A 15 -8.23 20.06 5.32
N LYS A 16 -8.77 20.76 6.32
CA LYS A 16 -9.76 21.83 6.11
C LYS A 16 -9.06 23.18 6.02
N GLU A 17 -9.27 23.88 4.92
CA GLU A 17 -8.82 25.26 4.79
C GLU A 17 -9.52 26.15 5.82
N ILE A 18 -8.73 26.84 6.64
CA ILE A 18 -9.21 27.80 7.64
C ILE A 18 -8.44 29.11 7.53
N SER A 19 -9.12 30.22 7.81
CA SER A 19 -8.49 31.54 7.95
C SER A 19 -8.26 31.82 9.44
N ILE A 20 -7.00 32.00 9.85
CA ILE A 20 -6.62 32.25 11.25
C ILE A 20 -5.89 33.60 11.39
N PRO A 21 -6.02 34.29 12.55
CA PRO A 21 -5.26 35.51 12.82
C PRO A 21 -3.75 35.26 12.80
N TYR A 22 -2.98 36.24 12.34
CA TYR A 22 -1.52 36.21 12.36
C TYR A 22 -0.96 37.38 13.22
N PRO A 23 0.14 37.17 13.97
CA PRO A 23 0.86 35.89 14.13
C PRO A 23 0.12 34.92 15.06
N ILE A 24 0.28 33.62 14.78
CA ILE A 24 -0.19 32.53 15.63
C ILE A 24 0.80 31.37 15.55
N THR A 25 1.05 30.71 16.67
CA THR A 25 1.94 29.55 16.74
C THR A 25 1.18 28.23 16.66
N LEU A 26 1.89 27.13 16.40
CA LEU A 26 1.32 25.78 16.38
C LEU A 26 0.69 25.42 17.72
N PHE A 27 1.32 25.76 18.84
CA PHE A 27 0.78 25.45 20.17
C PHE A 27 -0.47 26.29 20.46
N GLN A 28 -0.48 27.57 20.08
CA GLN A 28 -1.68 28.40 20.18
C GLN A 28 -2.82 27.88 19.29
N LEU A 29 -2.50 27.39 18.09
CA LEU A 29 -3.47 26.73 17.22
C LEU A 29 -4.01 25.45 17.88
N LYS A 30 -3.13 24.61 18.42
CA LYS A 30 -3.50 23.40 19.15
C LYS A 30 -4.45 23.72 20.30
N ASP A 31 -4.07 24.63 21.19
CA ASP A 31 -4.86 25.00 22.36
C ASP A 31 -6.25 25.50 21.98
N LYS A 32 -6.37 26.18 20.84
CA LYS A 32 -7.63 26.69 20.33
C LYS A 32 -8.54 25.62 19.72
N PHE A 33 -7.98 24.65 18.98
CA PHE A 33 -8.76 23.74 18.16
C PHE A 33 -8.85 22.30 18.69
N LYS A 34 -7.79 21.81 19.35
CA LYS A 34 -7.73 20.48 19.96
C LYS A 34 -6.69 20.48 21.10
N PRO A 35 -6.99 21.11 22.25
CA PRO A 35 -6.03 21.27 23.35
C PRO A 35 -5.53 19.94 23.92
N ASP A 36 -6.33 18.89 23.79
CA ASP A 36 -6.02 17.52 24.20
C ASP A 36 -5.25 16.70 23.12
N ALA A 37 -4.77 17.35 22.05
CA ALA A 37 -3.93 16.67 21.06
C ALA A 37 -2.57 16.27 21.65
N ASP A 38 -2.20 15.00 21.47
CA ASP A 38 -0.92 14.41 21.88
C ASP A 38 0.16 14.53 20.80
N ILE A 39 -0.25 14.63 19.53
CA ILE A 39 0.64 14.65 18.37
C ILE A 39 0.25 15.83 17.50
N ILE A 40 1.24 16.65 17.15
CA ILE A 40 1.12 17.70 16.15
C ILE A 40 1.96 17.27 14.96
N ILE A 41 1.36 17.27 13.78
CA ILE A 41 2.07 17.12 12.52
C ILE A 41 2.03 18.47 11.83
N PHE A 42 3.20 18.98 11.48
CA PHE A 42 3.38 20.23 10.78
C PHE A 42 4.05 19.97 9.43
N ASN A 43 3.41 20.41 8.33
CA ASN A 43 3.89 20.24 6.96
C ASN A 43 4.37 18.82 6.65
N GLY A 44 3.58 17.84 7.10
CA GLY A 44 3.84 16.43 6.89
C GLY A 44 4.95 15.82 7.76
N PHE A 45 5.35 16.46 8.86
CA PHE A 45 6.31 15.90 9.81
C PHE A 45 5.82 16.03 11.25
N PRO A 46 5.91 14.98 12.10
CA PRO A 46 5.58 15.09 13.51
C PRO A 46 6.59 15.97 14.25
N ILE A 47 6.12 16.99 14.96
CA ILE A 47 6.94 17.98 15.66
C ILE A 47 6.68 17.97 17.15
N GLN A 48 7.68 18.43 17.92
CA GLN A 48 7.58 18.66 19.36
C GLN A 48 7.90 20.11 19.77
N SER A 49 8.35 20.93 18.83
CA SER A 49 8.72 22.33 19.04
C SER A 49 7.62 23.26 18.55
N ASP A 50 7.51 24.46 19.12
CA ASP A 50 6.54 25.46 18.63
C ASP A 50 7.09 26.21 17.42
N TYR A 51 6.22 26.51 16.45
CA TYR A 51 6.57 27.26 15.24
C TYR A 51 5.50 28.30 14.94
N THR A 52 5.90 29.46 14.44
CA THR A 52 4.97 30.47 13.91
C THR A 52 4.46 30.04 12.54
N LEU A 53 3.13 29.98 12.40
CA LEU A 53 2.49 29.57 11.17
C LEU A 53 2.56 30.65 10.08
N LYS A 54 2.61 30.20 8.83
CA LYS A 54 2.63 31.00 7.61
C LYS A 54 1.47 30.59 6.71
N ASP A 55 1.18 31.44 5.73
CA ASP A 55 0.18 31.13 4.71
C ASP A 55 0.57 29.86 3.93
N GLY A 56 -0.39 28.96 3.74
CA GLY A 56 -0.20 27.67 3.07
C GLY A 56 0.31 26.53 3.96
N ASP A 57 0.63 26.79 5.23
CA ASP A 57 1.04 25.72 6.15
C ASP A 57 -0.07 24.68 6.38
N GLU A 58 0.34 23.44 6.62
CA GLU A 58 -0.54 22.32 6.92
C GLU A 58 -0.28 21.80 8.34
N VAL A 59 -1.35 21.66 9.13
CA VAL A 59 -1.29 21.21 10.53
C VAL A 59 -2.29 20.09 10.75
N VAL A 60 -1.85 18.99 11.38
CA VAL A 60 -2.71 17.91 11.83
C VAL A 60 -2.58 17.75 13.35
N LEU A 61 -3.71 17.77 14.05
CA LEU A 61 -3.78 17.61 15.51
C LEU A 61 -4.43 16.27 15.85
N ILE A 62 -3.71 15.39 16.55
CA ILE A 62 -4.18 14.03 16.86
C ILE A 62 -4.12 13.77 18.36
N LYS A 63 -5.14 13.12 18.89
CA LYS A 63 -5.19 12.58 20.25
C LYS A 63 -5.02 11.06 20.21
N LYS A 64 -4.16 10.52 21.06
CA LYS A 64 -3.89 9.09 21.16
C LYS A 64 -5.11 8.36 21.73
N GLY A 65 -5.38 7.18 21.20
CA GLY A 65 -6.52 6.35 21.62
C GLY A 65 -7.86 6.70 20.96
N GLU A 66 -7.96 7.83 20.26
CA GLU A 66 -9.13 8.16 19.45
C GLU A 66 -8.99 7.56 18.04
N LYS A 67 -10.06 6.95 17.53
CA LYS A 67 -10.11 6.53 16.13
C LYS A 67 -10.26 7.78 15.27
N PRO A 68 -9.34 8.07 14.34
CA PRO A 68 -9.43 9.26 13.51
C PRO A 68 -10.63 9.18 12.56
N SER A 69 -11.18 10.34 12.19
CA SER A 69 -12.08 10.45 11.04
C SER A 69 -11.37 10.00 9.75
N PRO A 70 -12.09 9.76 8.64
CA PRO A 70 -11.47 9.47 7.35
C PRO A 70 -10.43 10.51 6.92
N GLU A 71 -10.77 11.79 7.09
CA GLU A 71 -9.93 12.92 6.73
C GLU A 71 -8.70 12.99 7.65
N GLU A 72 -8.87 12.78 8.95
CA GLU A 72 -7.76 12.74 9.91
C GLU A 72 -6.82 11.55 9.66
N PHE A 73 -7.37 10.38 9.28
CA PHE A 73 -6.59 9.20 8.93
C PHE A 73 -5.80 9.42 7.64
N GLU A 74 -6.39 10.08 6.65
CA GLU A 74 -5.70 10.46 5.41
C GLU A 74 -4.59 11.46 5.68
N ALA A 75 -4.85 12.50 6.46
CA ALA A 75 -3.84 13.48 6.90
C ALA A 75 -2.67 12.80 7.64
N LEU A 76 -2.97 11.82 8.50
CA LEU A 76 -1.97 11.00 9.19
C LEU A 76 -1.08 10.19 8.24
N MET A 77 -1.65 9.64 7.16
CA MET A 77 -0.88 8.93 6.14
C MET A 77 -0.01 9.91 5.34
N ILE A 78 -0.57 11.04 4.89
CA ILE A 78 0.16 12.10 4.17
C ILE A 78 1.38 12.53 4.99
N ALA A 79 1.20 12.69 6.30
CA ALA A 79 2.22 13.09 7.25
C ALA A 79 3.35 12.10 7.54
N ARG A 80 3.23 10.87 7.06
CA ARG A 80 4.31 9.86 7.17
C ARG A 80 4.94 9.57 5.82
N HIS A 81 4.39 10.13 4.76
CA HIS A 81 4.87 9.99 3.41
C HIS A 81 5.82 11.13 3.04
N THR A 82 6.69 10.90 2.05
CA THR A 82 7.43 11.99 1.41
C THR A 82 6.43 13.01 0.83
N PRO A 83 6.65 14.33 0.98
CA PRO A 83 5.72 15.34 0.49
C PRO A 83 5.34 15.13 -0.99
N GLY A 84 4.04 15.27 -1.30
CA GLY A 84 3.50 15.18 -2.66
C GLY A 84 3.30 13.76 -3.22
N ILE A 85 3.76 12.70 -2.55
CA ILE A 85 3.61 11.32 -3.08
C ILE A 85 2.22 10.73 -2.79
N HIS A 86 1.60 11.09 -1.67
CA HIS A 86 0.36 10.45 -1.21
C HIS A 86 -0.76 10.54 -2.26
N ASN A 87 -0.95 11.72 -2.85
CA ASN A 87 -1.97 11.94 -3.88
C ASN A 87 -1.76 11.08 -5.14
N LYS A 88 -0.51 10.73 -5.48
CA LYS A 88 -0.23 9.80 -6.59
C LYS A 88 -0.67 8.40 -6.20
N ILE A 89 -0.18 7.90 -5.07
CA ILE A 89 -0.47 6.56 -4.54
C ILE A 89 -1.99 6.35 -4.34
N LYS A 90 -2.68 7.35 -3.80
CA LYS A 90 -4.13 7.31 -3.54
C LYS A 90 -4.98 7.24 -4.82
N LYS A 91 -4.45 7.69 -5.95
CA LYS A 91 -5.13 7.60 -7.26
C LYS A 91 -4.84 6.29 -7.99
N SER A 92 -3.81 5.57 -7.57
CA SER A 92 -3.34 4.35 -8.24
C SER A 92 -4.20 3.13 -7.95
N VAL A 93 -4.20 2.21 -8.91
CA VAL A 93 -4.89 0.92 -8.86
C VAL A 93 -3.87 -0.19 -9.05
N VAL A 94 -3.81 -1.14 -8.11
CA VAL A 94 -2.89 -2.29 -8.23
C VAL A 94 -3.69 -3.59 -8.30
N GLY A 95 -3.40 -4.38 -9.33
CA GLY A 95 -3.92 -5.75 -9.46
C GLY A 95 -2.98 -6.76 -8.80
N ILE A 96 -3.53 -7.73 -8.09
CA ILE A 96 -2.76 -8.82 -7.46
C ILE A 96 -3.35 -10.15 -7.92
N ALA A 97 -2.55 -10.91 -8.68
CA ALA A 97 -2.89 -12.23 -9.19
C ALA A 97 -2.26 -13.31 -8.29
N GLY A 98 -3.10 -14.01 -7.53
CA GLY A 98 -2.70 -14.95 -6.50
C GLY A 98 -2.55 -14.25 -5.15
N LEU A 99 -3.18 -14.80 -4.11
CA LEU A 99 -3.23 -14.27 -2.76
C LEU A 99 -2.58 -15.24 -1.75
N GLY A 100 -1.57 -15.96 -2.21
CA GLY A 100 -0.68 -16.75 -1.36
C GLY A 100 0.23 -15.88 -0.47
N GLY A 101 1.39 -16.42 -0.08
CA GLY A 101 2.28 -15.74 0.87
C GLY A 101 2.80 -14.41 0.37
N LEU A 102 3.09 -14.33 -0.93
CA LEU A 102 3.52 -13.11 -1.60
C LEU A 102 2.36 -12.12 -1.75
N GLY A 103 1.32 -12.49 -2.50
CA GLY A 103 0.22 -11.58 -2.84
C GLY A 103 -0.54 -11.04 -1.65
N SER A 104 -0.82 -11.87 -0.63
CA SER A 104 -1.49 -11.40 0.59
C SER A 104 -0.63 -10.39 1.37
N THR A 105 0.69 -10.61 1.43
CA THR A 105 1.64 -9.70 2.07
C THR A 105 1.80 -8.40 1.29
N VAL A 106 1.86 -8.46 -0.05
CA VAL A 106 1.87 -7.27 -0.92
C VAL A 106 0.61 -6.45 -0.71
N ALA A 107 -0.57 -7.07 -0.67
CA ALA A 107 -1.84 -6.39 -0.44
C ALA A 107 -1.87 -5.64 0.89
N VAL A 108 -1.37 -6.28 1.97
CA VAL A 108 -1.23 -5.65 3.29
C VAL A 108 -0.28 -4.45 3.23
N ALA A 109 0.90 -4.60 2.62
CA ALA A 109 1.88 -3.52 2.51
C ALA A 109 1.32 -2.32 1.72
N LEU A 110 0.69 -2.57 0.56
CA LEU A 110 0.08 -1.52 -0.27
C LEU A 110 -1.12 -0.85 0.40
N THR A 111 -1.89 -1.59 1.20
CA THR A 111 -2.99 -1.02 1.99
C THR A 111 -2.47 -0.05 3.06
N ARG A 112 -1.35 -0.40 3.72
CA ARG A 112 -0.72 0.43 4.75
C ARG A 112 -0.11 1.72 4.23
N VAL A 113 0.39 1.72 3.00
CA VAL A 113 0.91 2.93 2.33
C VAL A 113 -0.20 3.73 1.62
N GLY A 114 -1.48 3.34 1.80
CA GLY A 114 -2.62 4.15 1.34
C GLY A 114 -2.90 4.08 -0.16
N ILE A 115 -2.63 2.94 -0.81
CA ILE A 115 -3.05 2.72 -2.21
C ILE A 115 -4.55 3.00 -2.37
N GLY A 116 -4.93 3.61 -3.49
CA GLY A 116 -6.32 3.98 -3.76
C GLY A 116 -7.25 2.79 -3.89
N LYS A 117 -6.83 1.82 -4.71
CA LYS A 117 -7.62 0.64 -5.04
C LYS A 117 -6.77 -0.60 -5.22
N LEU A 118 -7.26 -1.72 -4.71
CA LEU A 118 -6.74 -3.06 -4.99
C LEU A 118 -7.75 -3.88 -5.80
N ILE A 119 -7.25 -4.62 -6.78
CA ILE A 119 -7.97 -5.67 -7.49
C ILE A 119 -7.35 -7.00 -7.05
N LEU A 120 -8.11 -7.80 -6.32
CA LEU A 120 -7.66 -9.05 -5.72
C LEU A 120 -8.24 -10.24 -6.48
N VAL A 121 -7.37 -11.14 -6.94
CA VAL A 121 -7.79 -12.31 -7.73
C VAL A 121 -7.15 -13.58 -7.18
N ASP A 122 -7.99 -14.50 -6.74
CA ASP A 122 -7.62 -15.85 -6.32
C ASP A 122 -8.89 -16.71 -6.37
N PHE A 123 -8.77 -18.01 -6.56
CA PHE A 123 -9.91 -18.94 -6.61
C PHE A 123 -9.92 -19.92 -5.43
N ASP A 124 -8.86 -19.94 -4.62
CA ASP A 124 -8.72 -20.85 -3.49
C ASP A 124 -9.47 -20.34 -2.25
N ILE A 125 -9.59 -21.26 -1.30
CA ILE A 125 -9.99 -20.98 0.09
C ILE A 125 -8.77 -20.96 1.01
N VAL A 126 -8.94 -20.38 2.21
CA VAL A 126 -7.94 -20.41 3.26
C VAL A 126 -7.83 -21.83 3.85
N ASP A 127 -6.65 -22.42 3.75
CA ASP A 127 -6.32 -23.75 4.30
C ASP A 127 -5.42 -23.63 5.55
N PRO A 128 -5.48 -24.55 6.54
CA PRO A 128 -4.60 -24.52 7.71
C PRO A 128 -3.11 -24.43 7.36
N SER A 129 -2.66 -25.07 6.28
CA SER A 129 -1.26 -25.02 5.81
C SER A 129 -0.83 -23.65 5.29
N ASN A 130 -1.77 -22.73 5.06
CA ASN A 130 -1.49 -21.37 4.59
C ASN A 130 -1.01 -20.45 5.72
N LEU A 131 -1.44 -20.70 6.96
CA LEU A 131 -1.22 -19.82 8.10
C LEU A 131 0.26 -19.66 8.48
N ASN A 132 1.13 -20.55 7.99
CA ASN A 132 2.56 -20.47 8.25
C ASN A 132 3.24 -19.28 7.55
N ARG A 133 2.62 -18.65 6.54
CA ARG A 133 3.25 -17.60 5.70
C ARG A 133 2.31 -16.65 4.96
N GLN A 134 1.00 -16.86 5.04
CA GLN A 134 -0.01 -16.04 4.34
C GLN A 134 -0.75 -15.16 5.36
N GLN A 135 -1.26 -14.00 4.93
CA GLN A 135 -1.90 -13.01 5.81
C GLN A 135 -3.37 -13.37 6.14
N TYR A 136 -3.58 -14.59 6.63
CA TYR A 136 -4.88 -15.13 7.06
C TYR A 136 -4.85 -15.50 8.54
N PHE A 137 -6.02 -15.51 9.17
CA PHE A 137 -6.21 -15.88 10.56
C PHE A 137 -6.88 -17.25 10.70
N ILE A 138 -6.77 -17.86 11.89
CA ILE A 138 -7.34 -19.18 12.19
C ILE A 138 -8.87 -19.21 12.00
N ASP A 139 -9.55 -18.13 12.38
CA ASP A 139 -10.99 -17.97 12.23
C ASP A 139 -11.45 -17.79 10.77
N GLN A 140 -10.51 -17.61 9.83
CA GLN A 140 -10.79 -17.45 8.41
C GLN A 140 -10.64 -18.74 7.59
N ILE A 141 -10.24 -19.86 8.22
CA ILE A 141 -10.13 -21.15 7.54
C ILE A 141 -11.46 -21.52 6.87
N GLY A 142 -11.39 -21.94 5.60
CA GLY A 142 -12.56 -22.30 4.78
C GLY A 142 -13.19 -21.13 4.02
N MET A 143 -12.83 -19.88 4.32
CA MET A 143 -13.28 -18.72 3.55
C MET A 143 -12.55 -18.62 2.21
N PRO A 144 -13.18 -18.12 1.13
CA PRO A 144 -12.46 -17.74 -0.09
C PRO A 144 -11.39 -16.71 0.23
N LYS A 145 -10.17 -16.93 -0.28
CA LYS A 145 -8.98 -16.11 0.00
C LYS A 145 -9.19 -14.63 -0.30
N VAL A 146 -9.92 -14.32 -1.37
CA VAL A 146 -10.25 -12.94 -1.77
C VAL A 146 -11.10 -12.22 -0.72
N TYR A 147 -12.04 -12.91 -0.07
CA TYR A 147 -12.93 -12.33 0.94
C TYR A 147 -12.25 -12.24 2.29
N ALA A 148 -11.56 -13.31 2.72
CA ALA A 148 -10.78 -13.31 3.95
C ALA A 148 -9.73 -12.18 3.95
N LEU A 149 -9.02 -12.01 2.84
CA LEU A 149 -8.04 -10.92 2.73
C LEU A 149 -8.73 -9.55 2.72
N LYS A 150 -9.84 -9.38 1.98
CA LYS A 150 -10.60 -8.12 1.97
C LYS A 150 -11.01 -7.69 3.38
N GLU A 151 -11.49 -8.61 4.22
CA GLU A 151 -11.82 -8.31 5.62
C GLU A 151 -10.61 -7.81 6.41
N THR A 152 -9.46 -8.48 6.26
CA THR A 152 -8.20 -8.07 6.89
C THR A 152 -7.78 -6.67 6.43
N LEU A 153 -7.84 -6.39 5.13
CA LEU A 153 -7.42 -5.10 4.59
C LEU A 153 -8.33 -3.95 5.04
N LEU A 154 -9.63 -4.17 5.15
CA LEU A 154 -10.58 -3.15 5.65
C LEU A 154 -10.39 -2.85 7.15
N LYS A 155 -9.86 -3.81 7.93
CA LYS A 155 -9.42 -3.55 9.32
C LYS A 155 -8.16 -2.68 9.37
N ILE A 156 -7.31 -2.73 8.34
CA ILE A 156 -6.08 -1.91 8.24
C ILE A 156 -6.41 -0.50 7.75
N ASN A 157 -7.15 -0.39 6.66
CA ASN A 157 -7.56 0.87 6.06
C ASN A 157 -9.01 0.75 5.58
N PRO A 158 -9.99 1.28 6.32
CA PRO A 158 -11.40 1.15 5.95
C PRO A 158 -11.80 1.99 4.72
N TYR A 159 -10.90 2.84 4.21
CA TYR A 159 -11.18 3.79 3.12
C TYR A 159 -10.56 3.38 1.77
N ILE A 160 -9.92 2.20 1.73
CA ILE A 160 -9.40 1.61 0.49
C ILE A 160 -10.54 1.00 -0.34
N LYS A 161 -10.47 1.14 -1.67
CA LYS A 161 -11.39 0.44 -2.58
C LYS A 161 -10.84 -0.95 -2.88
N ILE A 162 -11.67 -1.99 -2.77
CA ILE A 162 -11.25 -3.38 -3.03
C ILE A 162 -12.28 -4.07 -3.91
N ASP A 163 -11.83 -4.43 -5.12
CA ASP A 163 -12.54 -5.35 -6.01
C ASP A 163 -11.97 -6.76 -5.82
N THR A 164 -12.86 -7.74 -5.69
CA THR A 164 -12.49 -9.14 -5.47
C THR A 164 -13.05 -10.00 -6.58
N TYR A 165 -12.21 -10.83 -7.19
CA TYR A 165 -12.58 -11.81 -8.20
C TYR A 165 -12.22 -13.20 -7.70
N ASN A 166 -13.22 -13.95 -7.22
CA ASN A 166 -13.07 -15.34 -6.81
C ASN A 166 -13.06 -16.27 -8.04
N GLU A 167 -12.06 -16.12 -8.91
CA GLU A 167 -12.01 -16.75 -10.22
C GLU A 167 -10.59 -17.25 -10.53
N LYS A 168 -10.47 -18.38 -11.23
CA LYS A 168 -9.17 -18.81 -11.76
C LYS A 168 -8.82 -17.98 -13.00
N LEU A 169 -7.66 -17.36 -12.98
CA LEU A 169 -7.18 -16.56 -14.12
C LEU A 169 -6.84 -17.44 -15.33
N ASN A 170 -7.24 -16.97 -16.50
CA ASN A 170 -6.89 -17.54 -17.78
C ASN A 170 -6.84 -16.42 -18.84
N SER A 171 -6.39 -16.72 -20.05
CA SER A 171 -6.23 -15.71 -21.10
C SER A 171 -7.51 -14.94 -21.42
N SER A 172 -8.70 -15.51 -21.22
CA SER A 172 -9.99 -14.88 -21.56
C SER A 172 -10.48 -13.83 -20.53
N ASN A 173 -10.08 -13.93 -19.27
CA ASN A 173 -10.58 -13.01 -18.21
C ASN A 173 -9.56 -11.96 -17.75
N ILE A 174 -8.27 -12.12 -18.07
CA ILE A 174 -7.19 -11.20 -17.67
C ILE A 174 -7.48 -9.75 -18.06
N GLU A 175 -7.90 -9.51 -19.30
CA GLU A 175 -8.15 -8.16 -19.79
C GLU A 175 -9.29 -7.48 -19.01
N ARG A 176 -10.43 -8.17 -18.86
CA ARG A 176 -11.60 -7.67 -18.11
C ARG A 176 -11.23 -7.32 -16.67
N ILE A 177 -10.43 -8.15 -16.03
CA ILE A 177 -10.10 -8.02 -14.60
C ILE A 177 -9.07 -6.91 -14.37
N PHE A 178 -8.02 -6.84 -15.20
CA PHE A 178 -6.88 -5.94 -14.95
C PHE A 178 -6.84 -4.68 -15.82
N LYS A 179 -7.84 -4.43 -16.67
CA LYS A 179 -7.92 -3.25 -17.55
C LYS A 179 -7.57 -1.93 -16.86
N TYR A 180 -8.05 -1.75 -15.63
CA TYR A 180 -7.90 -0.52 -14.85
C TYR A 180 -6.72 -0.53 -13.87
N ALA A 181 -5.94 -1.60 -13.80
CA ALA A 181 -4.73 -1.63 -12.98
C ALA A 181 -3.65 -0.75 -13.64
N ASP A 182 -2.84 -0.06 -12.83
CA ASP A 182 -1.62 0.63 -13.27
C ASP A 182 -0.43 -0.33 -13.26
N VAL A 183 -0.38 -1.19 -12.23
CA VAL A 183 0.64 -2.22 -12.02
C VAL A 183 -0.05 -3.52 -11.62
N ILE A 184 0.44 -4.64 -12.13
CA ILE A 184 -0.05 -5.98 -11.82
C ILE A 184 1.06 -6.75 -11.09
N VAL A 185 0.73 -7.27 -9.93
CA VAL A 185 1.60 -8.13 -9.12
C VAL A 185 1.25 -9.57 -9.44
N GLU A 186 2.26 -10.31 -9.89
CA GLU A 186 2.16 -11.75 -10.10
C GLU A 186 2.69 -12.49 -8.87
N ALA A 187 1.88 -13.39 -8.32
CA ALA A 187 2.16 -14.12 -7.10
C ALA A 187 1.66 -15.58 -7.17
N PHE A 188 1.74 -16.21 -8.34
CA PHE A 188 1.43 -17.62 -8.53
C PHE A 188 2.61 -18.51 -8.16
N ASP A 189 2.27 -19.71 -7.67
CA ASP A 189 3.24 -20.72 -7.26
C ASP A 189 3.78 -21.53 -8.47
N ARG A 190 3.02 -21.62 -9.56
CA ARG A 190 3.36 -22.46 -10.72
C ARG A 190 3.97 -21.67 -11.86
N ALA A 191 5.09 -22.17 -12.40
CA ALA A 191 5.78 -21.55 -13.53
C ALA A 191 4.90 -21.41 -14.78
N GLU A 192 4.05 -22.41 -15.08
CA GLU A 192 3.15 -22.35 -16.25
C GLU A 192 2.10 -21.25 -16.12
N GLU A 193 1.50 -21.09 -14.94
CA GLU A 193 0.48 -20.07 -14.67
C GLU A 193 1.10 -18.66 -14.68
N LYS A 194 2.32 -18.53 -14.14
CA LYS A 194 3.13 -17.30 -14.23
C LYS A 194 3.40 -16.91 -15.68
N ALA A 195 3.87 -17.85 -16.50
CA ALA A 195 4.13 -17.60 -17.91
C ALA A 195 2.84 -17.23 -18.67
N MET A 196 1.72 -17.92 -18.40
CA MET A 196 0.41 -17.60 -18.97
C MET A 196 -0.01 -16.16 -18.64
N LEU A 197 0.09 -15.74 -17.38
CA LEU A 197 -0.27 -14.39 -16.97
C LEU A 197 0.62 -13.34 -17.63
N ILE A 198 1.94 -13.53 -17.60
CA ILE A 198 2.91 -12.60 -18.19
C ILE A 198 2.64 -12.44 -19.69
N ASN A 199 2.46 -13.54 -20.42
CA ASN A 199 2.21 -13.51 -21.85
C ASN A 199 0.89 -12.82 -22.18
N ALA A 200 -0.20 -13.16 -21.48
CA ALA A 200 -1.50 -12.58 -21.73
C ALA A 200 -1.57 -11.08 -21.38
N ILE A 201 -0.91 -10.62 -20.31
CA ILE A 201 -0.80 -9.19 -20.01
C ILE A 201 0.06 -8.50 -21.07
N SER A 202 1.20 -9.07 -21.47
CA SER A 202 2.07 -8.46 -22.48
C SER A 202 1.37 -8.31 -23.84
N GLU A 203 0.51 -9.27 -24.19
CA GLU A 203 -0.26 -9.25 -25.45
C GLU A 203 -1.46 -8.30 -25.37
N LYS A 204 -2.27 -8.39 -24.31
CA LYS A 204 -3.58 -7.71 -24.24
C LYS A 204 -3.55 -6.37 -23.52
N LEU A 205 -2.54 -6.15 -22.68
CA LEU A 205 -2.40 -4.99 -21.79
C LEU A 205 -0.93 -4.49 -21.82
N PRO A 206 -0.33 -4.20 -23.00
CA PRO A 206 1.11 -3.96 -23.16
C PRO A 206 1.64 -2.74 -22.38
N ASP A 207 0.78 -1.79 -22.02
CA ASP A 207 1.16 -0.59 -21.27
C ASP A 207 1.36 -0.86 -19.76
N LYS A 208 0.89 -2.01 -19.26
CA LYS A 208 0.87 -2.33 -17.84
C LYS A 208 2.20 -2.89 -17.36
N TYR A 209 2.62 -2.47 -16.17
CA TYR A 209 3.79 -3.06 -15.53
C TYR A 209 3.43 -4.37 -14.84
N ILE A 210 4.37 -5.30 -14.83
CA ILE A 210 4.29 -6.58 -14.13
C ILE A 210 5.41 -6.65 -13.11
N VAL A 211 5.06 -6.96 -11.87
CA VAL A 211 5.99 -7.20 -10.76
C VAL A 211 5.81 -8.64 -10.30
N ALA A 212 6.68 -9.53 -10.76
CA ALA A 212 6.66 -10.96 -10.51
C ALA A 212 7.68 -11.36 -9.44
N ALA A 213 7.60 -12.61 -8.97
CA ALA A 213 8.61 -13.19 -8.10
C ALA A 213 9.07 -14.57 -8.57
N SER A 214 10.34 -14.90 -8.30
CA SER A 214 10.93 -16.21 -8.58
C SER A 214 12.11 -16.47 -7.64
N GLY A 215 12.11 -17.63 -6.97
CA GLY A 215 13.20 -17.97 -6.05
C GLY A 215 13.01 -17.37 -4.65
N VAL A 216 12.12 -17.97 -3.85
CA VAL A 216 11.77 -17.47 -2.50
C VAL A 216 11.72 -18.57 -1.43
N ALA A 217 12.15 -19.79 -1.76
CA ALA A 217 12.04 -20.94 -0.88
C ALA A 217 13.19 -21.03 0.13
N GLY A 218 12.93 -21.71 1.25
CA GLY A 218 13.88 -21.91 2.32
C GLY A 218 14.10 -20.68 3.21
N PHE A 219 15.26 -20.64 3.85
CA PHE A 219 15.66 -19.65 4.86
C PHE A 219 17.02 -19.00 4.54
N GLY A 220 17.49 -19.12 3.29
CA GLY A 220 18.83 -18.66 2.88
C GLY A 220 19.09 -17.16 3.13
N ASP A 221 20.23 -16.65 2.66
CA ASP A 221 20.60 -15.24 2.87
C ASP A 221 19.56 -14.29 2.26
N ASN A 222 19.10 -13.34 3.06
CA ASN A 222 18.11 -12.32 2.72
C ASN A 222 18.58 -11.45 1.55
N ASN A 223 19.89 -11.18 1.47
CA ASN A 223 20.49 -10.28 0.49
C ASN A 223 20.58 -10.89 -0.92
N GLU A 224 20.27 -12.18 -1.05
CA GLU A 224 20.11 -12.83 -2.36
C GLU A 224 18.81 -12.44 -3.05
N ILE A 225 17.79 -12.01 -2.30
CA ILE A 225 16.53 -11.52 -2.87
C ILE A 225 16.79 -10.15 -3.50
N LYS A 226 16.75 -10.11 -4.83
CA LYS A 226 17.02 -8.90 -5.60
C LYS A 226 15.89 -8.60 -6.56
N THR A 227 15.78 -7.34 -6.97
CA THR A 227 14.89 -6.91 -8.04
C THR A 227 15.68 -6.88 -9.34
N ILE A 228 15.17 -7.55 -10.37
CA ILE A 228 15.75 -7.58 -11.71
C ILE A 228 14.73 -7.02 -12.69
N ARG A 229 15.15 -6.06 -13.50
CA ARG A 229 14.37 -5.58 -14.63
C ARG A 229 14.56 -6.54 -15.81
N PHE A 230 13.57 -7.37 -16.06
CA PHE A 230 13.58 -8.37 -17.13
C PHE A 230 13.26 -7.73 -18.50
N SER A 231 12.38 -6.72 -18.51
CA SER A 231 12.08 -5.91 -19.69
C SER A 231 11.71 -4.48 -19.29
N SER A 232 11.31 -3.64 -20.25
CA SER A 232 10.85 -2.27 -19.95
C SER A 232 9.66 -2.24 -18.97
N LYS A 233 8.82 -3.28 -18.96
CA LYS A 233 7.59 -3.35 -18.15
C LYS A 233 7.57 -4.50 -17.13
N ILE A 234 8.57 -5.39 -17.13
CA ILE A 234 8.57 -6.59 -16.28
C ILE A 234 9.73 -6.54 -15.29
N PHE A 235 9.40 -6.65 -14.01
CA PHE A 235 10.34 -6.78 -12.91
C PHE A 235 10.16 -8.14 -12.23
N ILE A 236 11.26 -8.80 -11.89
CA ILE A 236 11.28 -10.10 -11.20
C ILE A 236 12.04 -9.94 -9.89
N ILE A 237 11.39 -10.33 -8.79
CA ILE A 237 11.96 -10.28 -7.45
C ILE A 237 12.31 -11.69 -6.98
N GLY A 238 13.49 -11.88 -6.41
CA GLY A 238 13.87 -13.12 -5.72
C GLY A 238 15.31 -13.51 -5.97
N ASP A 239 15.68 -14.72 -5.56
CA ASP A 239 17.04 -15.25 -5.73
C ASP A 239 17.23 -16.01 -7.05
N GLN A 240 16.12 -16.31 -7.77
CA GLN A 240 16.06 -17.09 -9.02
C GLN A 240 16.71 -18.49 -8.96
N LYS A 241 16.97 -19.02 -7.77
CA LYS A 241 17.67 -20.30 -7.55
C LYS A 241 16.83 -21.28 -6.75
N THR A 242 16.06 -20.79 -5.78
CA THR A 242 15.40 -21.65 -4.79
C THR A 242 13.99 -22.04 -5.21
N GLU A 243 13.63 -23.30 -4.99
CA GLU A 243 12.30 -23.81 -5.25
C GLU A 243 11.80 -24.61 -4.04
N ALA A 244 10.49 -24.56 -3.80
CA ALA A 244 9.87 -25.38 -2.78
C ALA A 244 9.91 -26.85 -3.19
N ARG A 245 10.41 -27.71 -2.31
CA ARG A 245 10.58 -29.15 -2.56
C ARG A 245 10.58 -29.92 -1.23
N PRO A 246 10.52 -31.27 -1.22
CA PRO A 246 10.65 -32.02 0.02
C PRO A 246 11.89 -31.58 0.82
N GLY A 247 11.68 -31.19 2.08
CA GLY A 247 12.72 -30.65 2.96
C GLY A 247 13.03 -29.16 2.83
N VAL A 248 12.45 -28.45 1.84
CA VAL A 248 12.61 -27.00 1.63
C VAL A 248 11.25 -26.34 1.46
N GLY A 249 10.72 -25.80 2.54
CA GLY A 249 9.43 -25.10 2.55
C GLY A 249 9.54 -23.61 2.23
N LEU A 250 8.39 -22.96 2.12
CA LEU A 250 8.27 -21.50 2.04
C LEU A 250 8.18 -20.93 3.45
N MET A 251 9.19 -20.15 3.87
CA MET A 251 9.29 -19.58 5.21
C MET A 251 8.78 -18.14 5.23
N ALA A 252 7.92 -17.79 6.21
CA ALA A 252 7.27 -16.48 6.29
C ALA A 252 8.25 -15.29 6.18
N PRO A 253 9.43 -15.28 6.85
CA PRO A 253 10.35 -14.15 6.74
C PRO A 253 10.91 -13.95 5.33
N ARG A 254 11.36 -15.03 4.67
CA ARG A 254 11.95 -14.96 3.31
C ARG A 254 10.89 -14.59 2.27
N VAL A 255 9.70 -15.18 2.37
CA VAL A 255 8.55 -14.80 1.54
C VAL A 255 8.17 -13.33 1.78
N GLY A 256 8.17 -12.89 3.04
CA GLY A 256 7.89 -11.51 3.43
C GLY A 256 8.89 -10.51 2.86
N ILE A 257 10.18 -10.83 2.84
CA ILE A 257 11.23 -9.99 2.22
C ILE A 257 10.94 -9.82 0.73
N ALA A 258 10.70 -10.92 0.01
CA ALA A 258 10.37 -10.86 -1.42
C ALA A 258 9.07 -10.09 -1.69
N ALA A 259 8.03 -10.31 -0.86
CA ALA A 259 6.76 -9.58 -0.98
C ALA A 259 6.93 -8.08 -0.74
N HIS A 260 7.72 -7.65 0.25
CA HIS A 260 7.98 -6.22 0.47
C HIS A 260 8.86 -5.62 -0.62
N HIS A 261 9.76 -6.39 -1.23
CA HIS A 261 10.45 -5.98 -2.46
C HIS A 261 9.45 -5.78 -3.62
N GLN A 262 8.49 -6.68 -3.82
CA GLN A 262 7.43 -6.50 -4.83
C GLN A 262 6.61 -5.24 -4.54
N ALA A 263 6.11 -5.07 -3.31
CA ALA A 263 5.31 -3.92 -2.92
C ALA A 263 6.08 -2.59 -3.07
N ASN A 264 7.35 -2.56 -2.70
CA ASN A 264 8.18 -1.38 -2.90
C ASN A 264 8.44 -1.11 -4.39
N GLN A 265 8.68 -2.15 -5.20
CA GLN A 265 8.85 -1.96 -6.64
C GLN A 265 7.57 -1.42 -7.30
N VAL A 266 6.39 -1.85 -6.86
CA VAL A 266 5.11 -1.26 -7.28
C VAL A 266 5.08 0.24 -6.97
N LEU A 267 5.44 0.65 -5.73
CA LEU A 267 5.49 2.07 -5.38
C LEU A 267 6.46 2.86 -6.26
N ARG A 268 7.65 2.32 -6.48
CA ARG A 268 8.67 2.96 -7.32
C ARG A 268 8.15 3.20 -8.74
N ILE A 269 7.50 2.21 -9.35
CA ILE A 269 6.84 2.35 -10.66
C ILE A 269 5.77 3.45 -10.62
N LEU A 270 4.87 3.44 -9.63
CA LEU A 270 3.79 4.44 -9.50
C LEU A 270 4.32 5.87 -9.28
N LEU A 271 5.53 6.01 -8.72
CA LEU A 271 6.18 7.28 -8.50
C LEU A 271 7.07 7.73 -9.66
N GLY A 272 7.26 6.89 -10.69
CA GLY A 272 8.09 7.15 -11.86
C GLY A 272 9.58 6.82 -11.68
N GLU A 273 9.94 6.04 -10.66
CA GLU A 273 11.30 5.61 -10.35
C GLU A 273 11.55 4.16 -10.80
N GLU A 274 11.76 3.95 -12.11
CA GLU A 274 11.84 2.60 -12.69
C GLU A 274 13.23 1.94 -12.64
N THR A 275 14.20 2.53 -11.95
CA THR A 275 15.63 2.12 -11.99
C THR A 275 16.01 0.99 -11.05
#